data_AF-A0A2Z5KE08-F1
#
_entry.id   AF-A0A2Z5KE08-F1
#
_cell.length_a   1.000
_cell.length_b   1.000
_cell.length_c   1.000
_cell.angle_alpha   90.00
_cell.angle_beta   90.00
_cell.angle_gamma   90.00
#
_symmetry.space_group_name_H-M   'P 1'
#
loop_
_entity.id
_entity.type
_entity.pdbx_description
1 polymer ?
#
loop_
_entity_poly.entity_id
_entity_poly.type
_entity_poly.pdbx_seq_one_letter_code
_entity_poly.pdbx_strand_id
1 'polypeptide(L)'
;MLGCIDSRVPPELVFDQGLGDLMTVRTAGEVLDEAVLGSVAYGVLELGIPLVVVLGHQSCGAVRAAVEAEESGGRLPAHIQYLADQISPAIDHGKEGDARVDATVDANVRLVRARLAAEPDLAAKVDTGRLAIVGARYELSTQAVHRIA
;
A
#
# COMPACT_ATOMS: atom_id res chain seq x y z
N MET A 1 -7.10 -6.35 -3.73
CA MET A 1 -6.77 -4.96 -3.34
C MET A 1 -6.05 -4.98 -2.02
N LEU A 2 -4.81 -4.46 -1.97
CA LEU A 2 -4.12 -4.11 -0.74
C LEU A 2 -4.17 -2.58 -0.61
N GLY A 3 -4.77 -2.05 0.46
CA GLY A 3 -4.94 -0.60 0.61
C GLY A 3 -4.91 -0.12 2.06
N CYS A 4 -4.97 1.21 2.26
CA CYS A 4 -5.00 1.79 3.60
C CYS A 4 -6.31 1.49 4.36
N ILE A 5 -6.26 1.49 5.70
CA ILE A 5 -7.46 1.49 6.56
C ILE A 5 -8.27 2.80 6.52
N ASP A 6 -7.79 3.83 5.81
CA ASP A 6 -8.45 5.14 5.73
C ASP A 6 -9.90 5.00 5.27
N SER A 7 -10.84 5.49 6.08
CA SER A 7 -12.27 5.34 5.84
C SER A 7 -12.76 6.09 4.60
N ARG A 8 -11.96 7.03 4.07
CA ARG A 8 -12.25 7.78 2.84
C ARG A 8 -11.88 7.01 1.58
N VAL A 9 -11.22 5.85 1.72
CA VAL A 9 -10.73 5.04 0.59
C VAL A 9 -11.24 3.58 0.66
N PRO A 10 -12.55 3.33 0.75
CA PRO A 10 -13.10 1.98 0.61
C PRO A 10 -12.93 1.49 -0.85
N PRO A 11 -12.16 0.41 -1.10
CA PRO A 11 -11.82 0.00 -2.46
C PRO A 11 -13.02 -0.27 -3.37
N GLU A 12 -14.09 -0.83 -2.85
CA GLU A 12 -15.31 -1.14 -3.58
C GLU A 12 -15.97 0.12 -4.14
N LEU A 13 -16.03 1.21 -3.36
CA LEU A 13 -16.60 2.47 -3.85
C LEU A 13 -15.64 3.21 -4.78
N VAL A 14 -14.34 3.17 -4.49
CA VAL A 14 -13.31 3.83 -5.32
C VAL A 14 -13.27 3.26 -6.73
N PHE A 15 -13.47 1.95 -6.88
CA PHE A 15 -13.44 1.26 -8.17
C PHE A 15 -14.82 0.90 -8.72
N ASP A 16 -15.91 1.35 -8.08
CA ASP A 16 -17.29 1.03 -8.46
C ASP A 16 -17.53 -0.48 -8.65
N GLN A 17 -17.17 -1.27 -7.63
CA GLN A 17 -17.25 -2.73 -7.63
C GLN A 17 -18.27 -3.24 -6.60
N GLY A 18 -18.80 -4.43 -6.85
CA GLY A 18 -19.81 -5.08 -6.01
C GLY A 18 -19.24 -6.15 -5.08
N LEU A 19 -20.17 -6.92 -4.49
CA LEU A 19 -19.84 -8.01 -3.57
C LEU A 19 -19.24 -9.19 -4.34
N GLY A 20 -18.04 -9.61 -3.93
CA GLY A 20 -17.32 -10.73 -4.54
C GLY A 20 -16.39 -10.32 -5.69
N ASP A 21 -16.44 -9.07 -6.15
CA ASP A 21 -15.57 -8.57 -7.22
C ASP A 21 -14.15 -8.26 -6.72
N LEU A 22 -14.04 -7.78 -5.47
CA LEU A 22 -12.77 -7.44 -4.84
C LEU A 22 -12.51 -8.28 -3.60
N MET A 23 -11.37 -8.97 -3.58
CA MET A 23 -10.77 -9.43 -2.32
C MET A 23 -9.92 -8.29 -1.75
N THR A 24 -10.28 -7.78 -0.57
CA THR A 24 -9.63 -6.62 0.05
C THR A 24 -8.84 -7.00 1.31
N VAL A 25 -7.59 -6.56 1.39
CA VAL A 25 -6.77 -6.57 2.60
C VAL A 25 -6.39 -5.12 2.92
N ARG A 26 -6.55 -4.68 4.17
CA ARG A 26 -6.34 -3.29 4.54
C ARG A 26 -5.56 -3.14 5.84
N THR A 27 -4.45 -2.41 5.77
CA THR A 27 -3.59 -2.04 6.91
C THR A 27 -3.19 -0.57 6.80
N ALA A 28 -2.79 0.05 7.90
CA ALA A 28 -2.36 1.45 7.88
C ALA A 28 -1.10 1.61 7.02
N GLY A 29 -1.18 2.44 5.97
CA GLY A 29 -0.06 2.65 5.02
C GLY A 29 0.32 1.40 4.22
N GLU A 30 -0.65 0.51 3.94
CA GLU A 30 -0.43 -0.74 3.19
C GLU A 30 0.69 -1.63 3.78
N VAL A 31 0.97 -1.48 5.08
CA VAL A 31 2.04 -2.21 5.77
C VAL A 31 1.78 -3.71 5.67
N LEU A 32 2.85 -4.44 5.33
CA LEU A 32 2.85 -5.89 5.23
C LEU A 32 3.24 -6.50 6.57
N ASP A 33 2.43 -7.44 7.04
CA ASP A 33 2.76 -8.42 8.06
C ASP A 33 2.47 -9.83 7.52
N GLU A 34 2.74 -10.87 8.32
CA GLU A 34 2.51 -12.27 7.92
C GLU A 34 1.03 -12.56 7.59
N ALA A 35 0.08 -11.93 8.28
CA ALA A 35 -1.34 -12.14 8.00
C ALA A 35 -1.75 -11.48 6.68
N VAL A 36 -1.21 -10.30 6.37
CA VAL A 36 -1.41 -9.60 5.11
C VAL A 36 -0.81 -10.39 3.95
N LEU A 37 0.46 -10.84 4.08
CA LEU A 37 1.14 -11.64 3.07
C LEU A 37 0.41 -12.95 2.80
N GLY A 38 0.05 -13.68 3.86
CA GLY A 38 -0.73 -14.92 3.75
C GLY A 38 -2.08 -14.69 3.06
N SER A 39 -2.76 -13.59 3.35
CA SER A 39 -4.04 -13.25 2.71
C SER A 39 -3.89 -12.94 1.22
N VAL A 40 -2.86 -12.18 0.83
CA VAL A 40 -2.56 -11.91 -0.59
C VAL A 40 -2.18 -13.21 -1.31
N ALA A 41 -1.31 -14.03 -0.72
CA ALA A 41 -0.90 -15.31 -1.27
C ALA A 41 -2.09 -16.25 -1.47
N TYR A 42 -3.00 -16.35 -0.50
CA TYR A 42 -4.22 -17.15 -0.63
C TYR A 42 -5.08 -16.70 -1.81
N GLY A 43 -5.30 -15.39 -1.97
CA GLY A 43 -6.04 -14.84 -3.10
C GLY A 43 -5.43 -15.22 -4.46
N VAL A 44 -4.11 -15.21 -4.57
CA VAL A 44 -3.41 -15.56 -5.81
C VAL A 44 -3.36 -17.07 -6.05
N LEU A 45 -2.99 -17.84 -5.04
CA LEU A 45 -2.67 -19.26 -5.17
C LEU A 45 -3.91 -20.14 -5.15
N GLU A 46 -4.86 -19.87 -4.26
CA GLU A 46 -6.06 -20.69 -4.06
C GLU A 46 -7.27 -20.16 -4.85
N LEU A 47 -7.45 -18.82 -4.89
CA LEU A 47 -8.57 -18.21 -5.62
C LEU A 47 -8.22 -17.86 -7.07
N GLY A 48 -6.95 -17.95 -7.46
CA GLY A 48 -6.52 -17.69 -8.84
C GLY A 48 -6.64 -16.23 -9.27
N ILE A 49 -6.62 -15.28 -8.34
CA ILE A 49 -6.73 -13.84 -8.65
C ILE A 49 -5.55 -13.41 -9.54
N PRO A 50 -5.79 -12.86 -10.75
CA PRO A 50 -4.73 -12.52 -11.69
C PRO A 50 -4.13 -11.14 -11.48
N LEU A 51 -4.69 -10.32 -10.58
CA LEU A 51 -4.30 -8.93 -10.37
C LEU A 51 -4.29 -8.56 -8.88
N VAL A 52 -3.14 -8.09 -8.41
CA VAL A 52 -2.99 -7.42 -7.12
C VAL A 52 -2.74 -5.94 -7.37
N VAL A 53 -3.56 -5.08 -6.76
CA VAL A 53 -3.37 -3.63 -6.75
C VAL A 53 -2.95 -3.23 -5.34
N VAL A 54 -1.79 -2.57 -5.22
CA VAL A 54 -1.35 -1.83 -4.04
C VAL A 54 -1.84 -0.39 -4.19
N LEU A 55 -2.78 0.02 -3.35
CA LEU A 55 -3.49 1.29 -3.43
C LEU A 55 -3.13 2.19 -2.25
N GLY A 56 -2.20 3.12 -2.47
CA GLY A 56 -1.97 4.25 -1.57
C GLY A 56 -3.01 5.36 -1.80
N HIS A 57 -2.94 6.43 -1.01
CA HIS A 57 -3.82 7.58 -1.18
C HIS A 57 -3.21 8.90 -0.68
N GLN A 58 -3.71 10.00 -1.24
CA GLN A 58 -3.38 11.36 -0.83
C GLN A 58 -3.58 11.54 0.69
N SER A 59 -2.67 12.26 1.34
CA SER A 59 -2.75 12.61 2.76
C SER A 59 -2.91 11.40 3.70
N CYS A 60 -2.12 10.34 3.47
CA CYS A 60 -2.11 9.15 4.32
C CYS A 60 -1.59 9.46 5.73
N GLY A 61 -2.40 9.20 6.76
CA GLY A 61 -2.05 9.47 8.15
C GLY A 61 -0.90 8.62 8.68
N ALA A 62 -0.79 7.35 8.25
CA ALA A 62 0.30 6.47 8.67
C ALA A 62 1.65 6.93 8.10
N VAL A 63 1.66 7.32 6.83
CA VAL A 63 2.84 7.88 6.17
C VAL A 63 3.23 9.21 6.80
N ARG A 64 2.27 10.11 7.05
CA ARG A 64 2.54 11.38 7.74
C ARG A 64 3.16 11.15 9.12
N ALA A 65 2.61 10.24 9.92
CA ALA A 65 3.15 9.93 11.24
C ALA A 65 4.59 9.40 11.18
N ALA A 66 4.92 8.59 10.17
CA ALA A 66 6.28 8.10 9.95
C ALA A 66 7.26 9.25 9.60
N VAL A 67 6.86 10.13 8.68
CA VAL A 67 7.64 11.31 8.28
C VAL A 67 7.86 12.26 9.47
N GLU A 68 6.82 12.59 10.23
CA GLU A 68 6.91 13.48 11.40
C GLU A 68 7.75 12.88 12.54
N ALA A 69 7.68 11.57 12.75
CA ALA A 69 8.50 10.87 13.73
C ALA A 69 9.98 10.93 13.36
N GLU A 70 10.33 10.74 12.08
CA GLU A 70 11.70 10.90 11.60
C GLU A 70 12.19 12.35 11.76
N GLU A 71 11.40 13.34 11.33
CA GLU A 71 11.75 14.76 11.40
C GLU A 71 12.01 15.24 12.82
N SER A 72 11.18 14.79 13.77
CA SER A 72 11.30 15.17 15.18
C SER A 72 12.36 14.35 15.94
N GLY A 73 12.86 13.26 15.37
CA GLY A 73 13.65 12.25 16.10
C GLY A 73 12.86 11.56 17.23
N GLY A 74 11.53 11.68 17.20
CA GLY A 74 10.62 11.14 18.21
C GLY A 74 10.33 9.66 18.02
N ARG A 75 9.65 9.07 19.02
CA ARG A 75 9.06 7.73 18.91
C ARG A 75 7.56 7.79 19.07
N LEU A 76 6.88 6.99 18.26
CA LEU A 76 5.44 6.76 18.34
C LEU A 76 5.15 5.65 19.37
N PRO A 77 3.88 5.51 19.82
CA PRO A 77 3.46 4.34 20.61
C PRO A 77 3.78 3.03 19.89
N ALA A 78 4.14 1.97 20.64
CA ALA A 78 4.81 0.77 20.10
C ALA A 78 4.21 0.18 18.80
N HIS A 79 2.88 -0.03 18.74
CA HIS A 79 2.25 -0.58 17.54
C HIS A 79 2.19 0.41 16.37
N ILE A 80 2.14 1.72 16.65
CA ILE A 80 2.24 2.75 15.62
C ILE A 80 3.68 2.89 15.15
N GLN A 81 4.65 2.77 16.07
CA GLN A 81 6.08 2.74 15.72
C GLN A 81 6.38 1.57 14.80
N TYR A 82 5.81 0.39 15.04
CA TYR A 82 5.93 -0.75 14.12
C TYR A 82 5.49 -0.38 12.69
N LEU A 83 4.34 0.29 12.53
CA LEU A 83 3.87 0.75 11.23
C LEU A 83 4.84 1.77 10.60
N ALA A 84 5.31 2.73 11.40
CA ALA A 84 6.28 3.72 10.94
C ALA A 84 7.58 3.06 10.48
N ASP A 85 8.14 2.12 11.25
CA ASP A 85 9.37 1.39 10.91
C ASP A 85 9.25 0.64 9.58
N GLN A 86 8.06 0.12 9.25
CA GLN A 86 7.80 -0.53 7.96
C GLN A 86 7.75 0.45 6.78
N ILE A 87 7.30 1.68 7.03
CA ILE A 87 7.19 2.77 6.04
C ILE A 87 8.51 3.53 5.89
N SER A 88 9.32 3.63 6.95
CA SER A 88 10.58 4.41 6.99
C SER A 88 11.50 4.22 5.79
N PRO A 89 11.68 3.01 5.24
CA PRO A 89 12.54 2.82 4.05
C PRO A 89 12.03 3.54 2.78
N ALA A 90 10.78 3.99 2.77
CA ALA A 90 10.16 4.73 1.68
C ALA A 90 10.12 6.25 1.89
N ILE A 91 10.58 6.77 3.03
CA ILE A 91 10.54 8.20 3.30
C ILE A 91 11.34 8.97 2.24
N ASP A 92 10.68 9.92 1.59
CA ASP A 92 11.31 10.82 0.65
C ASP A 92 12.14 11.86 1.41
N HIS A 93 13.39 12.05 0.99
CA HIS A 93 14.30 13.06 1.55
C HIS A 93 14.60 14.20 0.57
N GLY A 94 13.89 14.26 -0.57
CA GLY A 94 14.08 15.27 -1.62
C GLY A 94 13.03 16.39 -1.61
N LYS A 95 11.98 16.25 -0.79
CA LYS A 95 10.85 17.18 -0.64
C LYS A 95 10.66 17.56 0.82
N GLU A 96 9.86 18.59 1.06
CA GLU A 96 9.50 19.09 2.39
C GLU A 96 7.98 19.25 2.53
N GLY A 97 7.50 19.31 3.77
CA GLY A 97 6.08 19.52 4.09
C GLY A 97 5.15 18.49 3.47
N ASP A 98 3.96 18.91 3.04
CA ASP A 98 2.97 18.00 2.45
C ASP A 98 3.46 17.31 1.17
N ALA A 99 4.34 17.97 0.40
CA ALA A 99 4.96 17.36 -0.78
C ALA A 99 5.87 16.18 -0.42
N ARG A 100 6.50 16.19 0.78
CA ARG A 100 7.29 15.08 1.30
C ARG A 100 6.41 13.89 1.67
N VAL A 101 5.28 14.14 2.32
CA VAL A 101 4.29 13.10 2.65
C VAL A 101 3.77 12.45 1.37
N ASP A 102 3.38 13.26 0.40
CA ASP A 102 2.86 12.76 -0.87
C ASP A 102 3.91 11.98 -1.68
N ALA A 103 5.16 12.45 -1.74
CA ALA A 103 6.24 11.70 -2.38
C ALA A 103 6.52 10.36 -1.66
N THR A 104 6.43 10.37 -0.33
CA THR A 104 6.58 9.16 0.51
C THR A 104 5.45 8.17 0.29
N VAL A 105 4.21 8.61 0.08
CA VAL A 105 3.09 7.72 -0.29
C VAL A 105 3.42 6.96 -1.58
N ASP A 106 3.87 7.67 -2.61
CA ASP A 106 4.19 7.04 -3.89
C ASP A 106 5.37 6.06 -3.76
N ALA A 107 6.40 6.44 -2.99
CA ALA A 107 7.54 5.58 -2.69
C ALA A 107 7.12 4.34 -1.88
N ASN A 108 6.20 4.48 -0.92
CA ASN A 108 5.69 3.37 -0.10
C ASN A 108 4.91 2.38 -0.95
N VAL A 109 4.06 2.86 -1.87
CA VAL A 109 3.36 1.99 -2.83
C VAL A 109 4.36 1.20 -3.69
N ARG A 110 5.43 1.84 -4.19
CA ARG A 110 6.49 1.14 -4.93
C ARG A 110 7.21 0.11 -4.08
N LEU A 111 7.54 0.44 -2.83
CA LEU A 111 8.20 -0.46 -1.89
C LEU A 111 7.35 -1.69 -1.60
N VAL A 112 6.08 -1.51 -1.23
CA VAL A 112 5.14 -2.59 -0.94
C VAL A 112 4.92 -3.47 -2.18
N ARG A 113 4.72 -2.86 -3.35
CA ARG A 113 4.64 -3.60 -4.62
C ARG A 113 5.89 -4.45 -4.88
N ALA A 114 7.07 -3.88 -4.68
CA ALA A 114 8.33 -4.59 -4.90
C ALA A 114 8.51 -5.75 -3.92
N ARG A 115 8.14 -5.57 -2.65
CA ARG A 115 8.14 -6.64 -1.64
C ARG A 115 7.23 -7.79 -2.06
N LEU A 116 5.98 -7.51 -2.43
CA LEU A 116 5.05 -8.53 -2.92
C LEU A 116 5.57 -9.25 -4.19
N ALA A 117 6.17 -8.52 -5.12
CA ALA A 117 6.74 -9.12 -6.33
C ALA A 117 7.97 -9.99 -6.06
N ALA A 118 8.64 -9.81 -4.92
CA ALA A 118 9.79 -10.60 -4.50
C ALA A 118 9.41 -11.87 -3.70
N GLU A 119 8.16 -12.00 -3.25
CA GLU A 119 7.68 -13.20 -2.56
C GLU A 119 7.74 -14.41 -3.51
N PRO A 120 8.41 -15.52 -3.15
CA PRO A 120 8.73 -16.60 -4.10
C PRO A 120 7.51 -17.14 -4.86
N ASP A 121 6.40 -17.37 -4.17
CA ASP A 121 5.18 -17.92 -4.78
C ASP A 121 4.47 -16.92 -5.70
N LEU A 122 4.55 -15.63 -5.39
CA LEU A 122 3.99 -14.56 -6.22
C LEU A 122 4.91 -14.28 -7.43
N ALA A 123 6.22 -14.22 -7.21
CA ALA A 123 7.23 -14.03 -8.23
C ALA A 123 7.09 -15.07 -9.36
N ALA A 124 6.94 -16.35 -9.02
CA ALA A 124 6.73 -17.42 -10.01
C ALA A 124 5.46 -17.20 -10.86
N LYS A 125 4.40 -16.60 -10.30
CA LYS A 125 3.18 -16.27 -11.06
C LYS A 125 3.37 -15.03 -11.93
N VAL A 126 4.13 -14.04 -11.46
CA VAL A 126 4.51 -12.85 -12.24
C VAL A 126 5.37 -13.25 -13.44
N ASP A 127 6.40 -14.06 -13.23
CA ASP A 127 7.32 -14.51 -14.29
C ASP A 127 6.62 -15.28 -15.40
N THR A 128 5.56 -16.02 -15.05
CA THR A 128 4.72 -16.75 -16.01
C THR A 128 3.61 -15.92 -16.64
N GLY A 129 3.52 -14.62 -16.31
CA GLY A 129 2.47 -13.72 -16.80
C GLY A 129 1.07 -14.02 -16.24
N ARG A 130 0.98 -14.88 -15.21
CA ARG A 130 -0.30 -15.29 -14.59
C ARG A 130 -0.75 -14.35 -13.47
N LEU A 131 0.14 -13.48 -13.00
CA LEU A 131 -0.15 -12.46 -12.00
C LEU A 131 0.43 -11.11 -12.46
N ALA A 132 -0.36 -10.06 -12.34
CA ALA A 132 0.13 -8.69 -12.37
C ALA A 132 0.05 -8.07 -10.97
N ILE A 133 1.11 -7.38 -10.54
CA ILE A 133 1.13 -6.58 -9.31
C ILE A 133 1.38 -5.12 -9.70
N VAL A 134 0.39 -4.26 -9.45
CA VAL A 134 0.39 -2.85 -9.86
C VAL A 134 0.29 -1.93 -8.66
N GLY A 135 0.95 -0.78 -8.73
CA GLY A 135 0.82 0.31 -7.76
C GLY A 135 -0.11 1.38 -8.28
N ALA A 136 -0.96 1.91 -7.41
CA ALA A 136 -1.83 3.04 -7.72
C ALA A 136 -1.98 3.95 -6.50
N ARG A 137 -2.41 5.17 -6.75
CA ARG A 137 -2.74 6.16 -5.72
C ARG A 137 -4.09 6.77 -5.99
N TYR A 138 -4.90 6.84 -4.94
CA TYR A 138 -6.18 7.55 -4.95
C TYR A 138 -6.00 8.99 -4.48
N GLU A 139 -6.47 9.94 -5.28
CA GLU A 139 -6.48 11.36 -4.94
C GLU A 139 -7.80 11.74 -4.28
N LEU A 140 -7.75 12.11 -2.99
CA LEU A 140 -8.96 12.49 -2.24
C LEU A 140 -9.62 13.75 -2.81
N SER A 141 -8.81 14.67 -3.32
CA SER A 141 -9.27 15.95 -3.87
C SER A 141 -9.99 15.83 -5.21
N THR A 142 -9.53 14.93 -6.09
CA THR A 142 -10.08 14.76 -7.45
C THR A 142 -10.94 13.51 -7.58
N GLN A 143 -10.88 12.61 -6.60
CA GLN A 143 -11.51 11.29 -6.60
C GLN A 143 -11.02 10.39 -7.75
N ALA A 144 -9.84 10.67 -8.29
CA ALA A 144 -9.23 9.88 -9.36
C ALA A 144 -8.23 8.87 -8.79
N VAL A 145 -8.11 7.73 -9.46
CA VAL A 145 -7.03 6.76 -9.25
C VAL A 145 -6.00 6.94 -10.36
N HIS A 146 -4.73 7.12 -9.99
CA HIS A 146 -3.61 7.18 -10.91
C HIS A 146 -2.67 6.01 -10.69
N ARG A 147 -2.20 5.40 -11.78
CA ARG A 147 -1.19 4.36 -11.72
C ARG A 147 0.15 4.97 -11.34
N ILE A 148 0.84 4.34 -10.39
CA ILE A 148 2.22 4.67 -10.04
C ILE A 148 3.14 3.76 -10.86
N ALA A 149 4.09 4.38 -11.57
CA ALA A 149 5.15 3.68 -12.29
C ALA A 149 6.16 3.05 -11.32
#